data_AF-A0A1G6A7D6-F1
#
_entry.id   AF-A0A1G6A7D6-F1
#
_cell.length_a   1.000
_cell.length_b   1.000
_cell.length_c   1.000
_cell.angle_alpha   90.00
_cell.angle_beta   90.00
_cell.angle_gamma   90.00
#
_symmetry.space_group_name_H-M   'P 1'
#
loop_
_entity.id
_entity.type
_entity.pdbx_description
1 polymer ?
#
loop_
_entity_poly.entity_id
_entity_poly.type
_entity_poly.pdbx_seq_one_letter_code
_entity_poly.pdbx_strand_id
1 'polypeptide(L)'
;MFITWLKNKWSAYRENHEITRQTKPEALLDLSREVRALAEAVNRFWVNEPKHRDRLLKIEQEMKILEKIIERPNFRLVSTEKRIQLRENLIESREHLLEAVKEAPTASSLPQ
;
A
#
# COMPACT_ATOMS: atom_id res chain seq x y z
N MET A 1 -26.45 29.40 11.18
CA MET A 1 -26.63 28.30 10.20
C MET A 1 -25.75 28.40 8.94
N PHE A 2 -24.96 29.47 8.72
CA PHE A 2 -24.01 29.57 7.59
C PHE A 2 -22.59 29.02 7.88
N ILE A 3 -22.18 29.04 9.15
CA ILE A 3 -20.80 28.71 9.59
C ILE A 3 -20.51 27.20 9.49
N THR A 4 -21.53 26.34 9.64
CA THR A 4 -21.40 24.88 9.49
C THR A 4 -21.24 24.45 8.03
N TRP A 5 -21.90 25.12 7.07
CA TRP A 5 -21.73 24.82 5.65
C TRP A 5 -20.35 25.24 5.14
N LEU A 6 -19.85 26.40 5.58
CA LEU A 6 -18.52 26.87 5.22
C LEU A 6 -17.41 25.98 5.80
N LYS A 7 -17.59 25.45 7.02
CA LYS A 7 -16.67 24.49 7.66
C LYS A 7 -16.63 23.14 6.96
N ASN A 8 -17.76 22.56 6.54
CA ASN A 8 -17.76 21.29 5.81
C ASN A 8 -17.15 21.42 4.40
N LYS A 9 -17.32 22.57 3.75
CA LYS A 9 -16.67 22.82 2.45
C LYS A 9 -15.16 23.06 2.59
N TRP A 10 -14.73 23.69 3.69
CA TRP A 10 -13.31 23.87 4.01
C TRP A 10 -12.61 22.60 4.51
N SER A 11 -13.30 21.73 5.25
CA SER A 11 -12.74 20.42 5.64
C SER A 11 -12.56 19.55 4.41
N ALA A 12 -13.55 19.49 3.51
CA ALA A 12 -13.42 18.81 2.23
C ALA A 12 -12.26 19.36 1.38
N TYR A 13 -12.00 20.67 1.43
CA TYR A 13 -10.88 21.29 0.70
C TYR A 13 -9.50 20.99 1.33
N ARG A 14 -9.40 20.96 2.67
CA ARG A 14 -8.17 20.54 3.37
C ARG A 14 -7.89 19.06 3.22
N GLU A 15 -8.93 18.23 3.30
CA GLU A 15 -8.88 16.80 3.07
C GLU A 15 -8.44 16.53 1.63
N ASN A 16 -8.94 17.27 0.65
CA ASN A 16 -8.46 17.19 -0.73
C ASN A 16 -6.98 17.61 -0.87
N HIS A 17 -6.52 18.58 -0.07
CA HIS A 17 -5.12 19.04 -0.08
C HIS A 17 -4.16 18.04 0.62
N GLU A 18 -4.62 17.33 1.64
CA GLU A 18 -3.90 16.21 2.27
C GLU A 18 -3.91 14.97 1.37
N ILE A 19 -5.04 14.65 0.76
CA ILE A 19 -5.17 13.55 -0.21
C ILE A 19 -4.27 13.80 -1.42
N THR A 20 -4.19 15.03 -1.94
CA THR A 20 -3.27 15.36 -3.04
C THR A 20 -1.80 15.28 -2.64
N ARG A 21 -1.45 15.53 -1.37
CA ARG A 21 -0.10 15.26 -0.84
C ARG A 21 0.18 13.76 -0.71
N GLN A 22 -0.80 12.98 -0.27
CA GLN A 22 -0.70 11.53 -0.05
C GLN A 22 -0.81 10.69 -1.33
N THR A 23 -1.28 11.28 -2.43
CA THR A 23 -1.38 10.67 -3.77
C THR A 23 -0.32 11.21 -4.74
N LYS A 24 0.68 11.94 -4.21
CA LYS A 24 1.86 12.30 -4.98
C LYS A 24 2.58 11.03 -5.44
N PRO A 25 3.22 11.06 -6.63
CA PRO A 25 4.01 9.93 -7.12
C PRO A 25 5.01 9.43 -6.07
N GLU A 26 5.67 10.34 -5.36
CA GLU A 26 6.66 9.99 -4.33
C GLU A 26 6.02 9.20 -3.17
N ALA A 27 4.86 9.62 -2.68
CA ALA A 27 4.14 8.94 -1.61
C ALA A 27 3.62 7.55 -2.03
N LEU A 28 3.17 7.41 -3.27
CA LEU A 28 2.74 6.12 -3.83
C LEU A 28 3.93 5.17 -4.05
N LEU A 29 5.08 5.72 -4.43
CA LEU A 29 6.33 4.97 -4.60
C LEU A 29 6.80 4.41 -3.26
N ASP A 30 6.80 5.23 -2.21
CA ASP A 30 7.17 4.80 -0.86
C ASP A 30 6.23 3.71 -0.34
N LEU A 31 4.92 3.87 -0.55
CA LEU A 31 3.92 2.87 -0.15
C LEU A 31 4.10 1.55 -0.92
N SER A 32 4.35 1.61 -2.23
CA SER A 32 4.62 0.41 -3.05
C SER A 32 5.88 -0.33 -2.60
N ARG A 33 6.94 0.41 -2.23
CA ARG A 33 8.17 -0.16 -1.67
C ARG A 33 7.94 -0.82 -0.32
N GLU A 34 7.11 -0.24 0.54
CA GLU A 34 6.74 -0.83 1.83
C GLU A 34 5.99 -2.16 1.65
N VAL A 35 4.98 -2.19 0.77
CA VAL A 35 4.24 -3.41 0.42
C VAL A 35 5.19 -4.49 -0.11
N ARG A 36 6.12 -4.12 -0.99
CA ARG A 36 7.13 -5.06 -1.51
C ARG A 36 8.02 -5.62 -0.40
N ALA A 37 8.51 -4.76 0.50
CA ALA A 37 9.36 -5.17 1.61
C ALA A 37 8.63 -6.13 2.57
N LEU A 38 7.33 -5.87 2.82
CA LEU A 38 6.49 -6.77 3.61
C LEU A 38 6.29 -8.12 2.93
N ALA A 39 5.98 -8.13 1.62
CA ALA A 39 5.83 -9.38 0.86
C ALA A 39 7.13 -10.20 0.87
N GLU A 40 8.28 -9.54 0.73
CA GLU A 40 9.59 -10.18 0.83
C GLU A 40 9.84 -10.75 2.23
N ALA A 41 9.52 -10.00 3.28
CA ALA A 41 9.67 -10.45 4.66
C ALA A 41 8.79 -11.68 4.95
N VAL A 42 7.49 -11.63 4.61
CA VAL A 42 6.55 -12.76 4.78
C VAL A 42 7.07 -14.00 4.04
N ASN A 43 7.54 -13.82 2.81
CA ASN A 43 8.04 -14.93 2.00
C ASN A 43 9.27 -15.62 2.61
N ARG A 44 10.12 -14.87 3.33
CA ARG A 44 11.25 -15.43 4.08
C ARG A 44 10.83 -16.21 5.33
N PHE A 45 9.69 -15.88 5.94
CA PHE A 45 9.18 -16.61 7.12
C PHE A 45 8.36 -17.86 6.73
N TRP A 46 7.62 -17.82 5.62
CA TRP A 46 6.78 -18.93 5.14
C TRP A 46 7.49 -19.86 4.15
N VAL A 47 8.70 -20.33 4.50
CA VAL A 47 9.51 -21.21 3.64
C VAL A 47 8.82 -22.54 3.28
N ASN A 48 7.84 -22.99 4.05
CA ASN A 48 7.28 -24.34 3.96
C ASN A 48 5.95 -24.47 3.20
N GLU A 49 5.36 -23.37 2.69
CA GLU A 49 4.05 -23.43 2.01
C GLU A 49 4.08 -22.85 0.58
N PRO A 50 4.26 -23.69 -0.45
CA PRO A 50 4.54 -23.24 -1.82
C PRO A 50 3.40 -22.40 -2.43
N LYS A 51 2.14 -22.65 -2.03
CA LYS A 51 0.98 -21.90 -2.51
C LYS A 51 0.97 -20.43 -2.04
N HIS A 52 1.49 -20.17 -0.84
CA HIS A 52 1.59 -18.80 -0.30
C HIS A 52 2.78 -18.06 -0.90
N ARG A 53 3.88 -18.77 -1.16
CA ARG A 53 5.07 -18.27 -1.83
C ARG A 53 4.80 -17.70 -3.22
N ASP A 54 4.07 -18.41 -4.07
CA ASP A 54 3.76 -17.94 -5.43
C ASP A 54 2.94 -16.65 -5.42
N ARG A 55 1.99 -16.52 -4.48
CA ARG A 55 1.19 -15.31 -4.31
C ARG A 55 2.06 -14.13 -3.85
N LEU A 56 2.98 -14.35 -2.92
CA LEU A 56 3.88 -13.30 -2.41
C LEU A 56 4.88 -12.83 -3.49
N LEU A 57 5.43 -13.77 -4.27
CA LEU A 57 6.29 -13.45 -5.41
C LEU A 57 5.55 -12.63 -6.47
N LYS A 58 4.28 -12.96 -6.73
CA LYS A 58 3.44 -12.19 -7.64
C LYS A 58 3.26 -10.75 -7.14
N ILE A 59 2.93 -10.56 -5.86
CA ILE A 59 2.81 -9.23 -5.26
C ILE A 59 4.12 -8.46 -5.37
N GLU A 60 5.26 -9.10 -5.10
CA GLU A 60 6.58 -8.48 -5.21
C GLU A 60 6.86 -7.98 -6.65
N GLN A 61 6.52 -8.80 -7.66
CA GLN A 61 6.67 -8.43 -9.07
C GLN A 61 5.72 -7.31 -9.48
N GLU A 62 4.46 -7.38 -9.05
CA GLU A 62 3.46 -6.33 -9.31
C GLU A 62 3.90 -4.98 -8.71
N MET A 63 4.43 -4.98 -7.49
CA MET A 63 5.00 -3.76 -6.88
C MET A 63 6.20 -3.24 -7.64
N LYS A 64 7.13 -4.11 -8.08
CA LYS A 64 8.27 -3.68 -8.93
C LYS A 64 7.82 -3.05 -10.24
N ILE A 65 6.78 -3.59 -10.87
CA ILE A 65 6.21 -3.03 -12.10
C ILE A 65 5.57 -1.67 -11.80
N LEU A 66 4.83 -1.59 -10.69
CA LEU A 66 4.16 -0.37 -10.25
C LEU A 66 5.16 0.75 -9.93
N GLU A 67 6.24 0.46 -9.20
CA GLU A 67 7.35 1.40 -8.93
C GLU A 67 7.88 1.99 -10.24
N LYS A 68 8.17 1.14 -11.23
CA LYS A 68 8.62 1.58 -12.58
C LYS A 68 7.60 2.40 -13.34
N ILE A 69 6.30 2.21 -13.09
CA ILE A 69 5.24 3.01 -13.71
C ILE A 69 5.17 4.38 -13.03
N ILE A 70 5.21 4.42 -11.69
CA ILE A 70 5.13 5.64 -10.88
C ILE A 70 6.33 6.57 -11.16
N GLU A 71 7.52 6.00 -11.34
CA GLU A 71 8.75 6.75 -11.65
C GLU A 71 8.73 7.44 -13.03
N ARG A 72 7.84 7.01 -13.94
CA ARG A 72 7.74 7.66 -15.26
C ARG A 72 7.13 9.05 -15.13
N PRO A 73 7.64 10.05 -15.88
CA PRO A 73 7.08 11.40 -15.86
C PRO A 73 5.60 11.43 -16.26
N ASN A 74 5.18 10.51 -17.13
CA ASN A 74 3.78 10.38 -17.58
C ASN A 74 2.82 9.95 -16.47
N PHE A 75 3.32 9.39 -15.37
CA PHE A 75 2.48 9.06 -14.22
C PHE A 75 1.84 10.31 -13.59
N ARG A 76 2.50 11.47 -13.72
CA ARG A 76 1.94 12.77 -13.30
C ARG A 76 0.71 13.19 -14.11
N LEU A 77 0.42 12.53 -15.23
CA LEU A 77 -0.79 12.73 -16.03
C LEU A 77 -1.95 11.82 -15.59
N VAL A 78 -1.70 10.82 -14.75
CA VAL A 78 -2.76 9.98 -14.18
C VAL A 78 -3.69 10.85 -13.34
N SER A 79 -5.01 10.68 -13.52
CA SER A 79 -5.99 11.46 -12.77
C SER A 79 -5.83 11.24 -11.26
N THR A 80 -6.12 12.29 -10.48
CA THR A 80 -6.05 12.22 -9.01
C THR A 80 -6.91 11.07 -8.48
N GLU A 81 -8.10 10.86 -9.03
CA GLU A 81 -9.01 9.75 -8.67
C GLU A 81 -8.36 8.37 -8.82
N LYS A 82 -7.67 8.10 -9.94
CA LYS A 82 -6.95 6.84 -10.13
C LYS A 82 -5.78 6.68 -9.15
N ARG A 83 -5.14 7.78 -8.73
CA ARG A 83 -4.08 7.74 -7.73
C ARG A 83 -4.62 7.49 -6.32
N ILE A 84 -5.82 8.00 -6.01
CA ILE A 84 -6.54 7.69 -4.77
C ILE A 84 -6.86 6.20 -4.73
N GLN A 85 -7.49 5.67 -5.78
CA GLN A 85 -7.80 4.23 -5.87
C GLN A 85 -6.54 3.37 -5.75
N LEU A 86 -5.45 3.76 -6.41
CA LEU A 86 -4.18 3.05 -6.28
C LEU A 86 -3.66 3.04 -4.83
N ARG A 87 -3.74 4.18 -4.13
CA ARG A 87 -3.37 4.28 -2.72
C ARG A 87 -4.21 3.36 -1.85
N GLU A 88 -5.53 3.37 -2.01
CA GLU A 88 -6.46 2.53 -1.25
C GLU A 88 -6.12 1.04 -1.42
N ASN A 89 -5.95 0.59 -2.67
CA ASN A 89 -5.56 -0.79 -2.96
C ASN A 89 -4.21 -1.18 -2.34
N LEU A 90 -3.24 -0.25 -2.33
CA LEU A 90 -1.94 -0.48 -1.69
C LEU A 90 -2.05 -0.59 -0.17
N ILE A 91 -2.92 0.22 0.47
CA ILE A 91 -3.18 0.14 1.91
C ILE A 91 -3.83 -1.20 2.24
N GLU A 92 -4.85 -1.62 1.50
CA GLU A 92 -5.50 -2.93 1.68
C GLU A 92 -4.50 -4.08 1.52
N SER A 93 -3.66 -4.02 0.48
CA SER A 93 -2.60 -5.02 0.27
C SER A 93 -1.60 -5.07 1.43
N ARG A 94 -1.20 -3.91 1.96
CA ARG A 94 -0.32 -3.80 3.14
C ARG A 94 -0.96 -4.43 4.37
N GLU A 95 -2.23 -4.14 4.64
CA GLU A 95 -2.97 -4.68 5.78
C GLU A 95 -3.10 -6.21 5.69
N HIS A 96 -3.40 -6.74 4.51
CA HIS A 96 -3.47 -8.18 4.27
C HIS A 96 -2.12 -8.87 4.49
N LEU A 97 -1.02 -8.24 4.07
CA LEU A 97 0.33 -8.77 4.32
C LEU A 97 0.68 -8.72 5.81
N LEU A 98 0.32 -7.66 6.51
CA LEU A 98 0.54 -7.55 7.96
C LEU A 98 -0.25 -8.61 8.73
N GLU A 99 -1.49 -8.90 8.31
CA GLU A 99 -2.27 -9.97 8.92
C GLU A 99 -1.63 -11.33 8.67
N ALA A 100 -1.15 -11.58 7.45
CA ALA A 100 -0.38 -12.79 7.13
C ALA A 100 0.92 -12.92 7.96
N VAL A 101 1.60 -11.82 8.29
CA VAL A 101 2.75 -11.84 9.23
C VAL A 101 2.32 -12.27 10.62
N LYS A 102 1.18 -11.78 11.13
CA LYS A 102 0.67 -12.15 12.46
C LYS A 102 0.22 -13.61 12.53
N GLU A 103 -0.39 -14.10 11.47
CA GLU A 103 -0.83 -15.48 11.33
C GLU A 103 0.32 -16.46 11.05
N ALA A 104 1.48 -15.96 10.59
CA ALA A 104 2.64 -16.79 10.40
C ALA A 104 3.02 -17.45 11.74
N PRO A 105 3.29 -18.78 11.76
CA PRO A 105 3.64 -19.47 12.98
C PRO A 105 4.93 -18.85 13.52
N THR A 106 4.79 -17.99 14.51
CA THR A 106 5.92 -17.45 15.24
C THR A 106 6.63 -18.66 15.81
N ALA A 107 7.92 -18.84 15.49
CA ALA A 107 8.76 -19.90 16.02
C ALA A 107 9.05 -19.71 17.53
N SER A 108 7.98 -19.48 18.31
CA SER A 108 7.97 -19.28 19.76
C SER A 108 7.02 -20.30 20.38
N SER A 109 7.29 -21.56 20.11
CA SER A 109 7.01 -22.64 21.05
C SER A 109 8.25 -23.53 21.07
N LEU A 110 9.29 -23.01 21.75
CA LEU A 110 10.31 -23.87 22.34
C LEU A 110 9.58 -24.95 23.16
N PRO A 111 9.87 -26.25 22.95
CA PRO A 111 9.36 -27.28 23.83
C PRO A 111 9.94 -27.03 25.23
N GLN A 112 9.07 -26.88 26.23
CA GLN A 112 9.46 -27.01 27.63
C GLN A 112 9.67 -28.48 28.00
#